data_AF-X1UTS9-F1
#
_entry.id   AF-X1UTS9-F1
#
_cell.length_a   1.000
_cell.length_b   1.000
_cell.length_c   1.000
_cell.angle_alpha   90.00
_cell.angle_beta   90.00
_cell.angle_gamma   90.00
#
_symmetry.space_group_name_H-M   'P 1'
#
loop_
_entity.id
_entity.type
_entity.pdbx_description
1 polymer ?
#
loop_
_entity_poly.entity_id
_entity_poly.type
_entity_poly.pdbx_seq_one_letter_code
_entity_poly.pdbx_strand_id
1 'polypeptide(L)'
;KEKAFKAQTEFIAMGHPLLEAVINAILTLYAKSAADGATFIDPEGKRDGILWFLEAEIKDGKNDIAGKRLFAVYQDRNSTLSFVNPAILWDLKPEAKRLENSEIALDKDAVVSLVIGEGLENYKKELLERRQRDAEIKRKYGIRSLESMILDSDVKISEYETRRMKGEIIPEATIQNEVRKKEDLERKKQRLRREIEAEIHLYPTDPRILGAVRVLPGKVHGDMVSDKEIEHVGMKIAME
;
A
#
# COMPACT_ATOMS: atom_id res chain seq x y z
N LYS A 1 -6.98 -9.26 -28.61
CA LYS A 1 -6.79 -7.80 -28.83
C LYS A 1 -7.49 -7.30 -30.09
N GLU A 2 -7.25 -7.88 -31.28
CA GLU A 2 -7.89 -7.43 -32.53
C GLU A 2 -9.43 -7.54 -32.56
N LYS A 3 -10.02 -8.58 -31.96
CA LYS A 3 -11.49 -8.71 -31.85
C LYS A 3 -12.14 -7.65 -30.92
N ALA A 4 -11.42 -7.18 -29.89
CA ALA A 4 -11.91 -6.15 -28.97
C ALA A 4 -11.86 -4.75 -29.63
N PHE A 5 -10.79 -4.47 -30.39
CA PHE A 5 -10.63 -3.21 -31.10
C PHE A 5 -11.69 -2.99 -32.19
N LYS A 6 -12.16 -4.06 -32.85
CA LYS A 6 -13.27 -3.99 -33.83
C LYS A 6 -14.66 -3.82 -33.22
N ALA A 7 -14.82 -4.01 -31.91
CA ALA A 7 -16.11 -3.99 -31.23
C ALA A 7 -16.34 -2.76 -30.33
N GLN A 8 -15.45 -1.74 -30.40
CA GLN A 8 -15.47 -0.57 -29.50
C GLN A 8 -15.51 -0.95 -28.00
N THR A 9 -14.89 -2.08 -27.63
CA THR A 9 -14.89 -2.50 -26.22
C THR A 9 -13.69 -1.91 -25.48
N GLU A 10 -13.97 -1.30 -24.33
CA GLU A 10 -12.95 -0.77 -23.42
C GLU A 10 -12.59 -1.83 -22.37
N PHE A 11 -11.29 -2.01 -22.12
CA PHE A 11 -10.81 -2.97 -21.13
C PHE A 11 -10.81 -2.32 -19.76
N ILE A 12 -11.66 -2.82 -18.86
CA ILE A 12 -11.77 -2.30 -17.50
C ILE A 12 -10.76 -3.06 -16.61
N ALA A 13 -9.82 -2.31 -16.01
CA ALA A 13 -8.80 -2.82 -15.11
C ALA A 13 -8.64 -1.89 -13.89
N MET A 14 -7.81 -2.29 -12.91
CA MET A 14 -7.48 -1.45 -11.76
C MET A 14 -6.98 -0.07 -12.20
N GLY A 15 -7.49 1.00 -11.57
CA GLY A 15 -7.23 2.39 -11.95
C GLY A 15 -8.14 2.94 -13.05
N HIS A 16 -9.01 2.12 -13.66
CA HIS A 16 -10.00 2.60 -14.62
C HIS A 16 -11.15 3.33 -13.90
N PRO A 17 -11.54 4.56 -14.30
CA PRO A 17 -12.53 5.36 -13.58
C PRO A 17 -13.85 4.65 -13.31
N LEU A 18 -14.36 3.88 -14.28
CA LEU A 18 -15.58 3.10 -14.10
C LEU A 18 -15.44 2.02 -13.02
N LEU A 19 -14.32 1.28 -12.97
CA LEU A 19 -14.11 0.25 -11.95
C LEU A 19 -14.01 0.89 -10.57
N GLU A 20 -13.22 1.96 -10.45
CA GLU A 20 -13.07 2.70 -9.19
C GLU A 20 -14.40 3.27 -8.71
N ALA A 21 -15.23 3.81 -9.62
CA ALA A 21 -16.56 4.31 -9.29
C ALA A 21 -17.49 3.18 -8.79
N VAL A 22 -17.47 2.01 -9.42
CA VAL A 22 -18.27 0.85 -8.99
C VAL A 22 -17.79 0.33 -7.64
N ILE A 23 -16.49 0.18 -7.44
CA ILE A 23 -15.91 -0.24 -6.15
C ILE A 23 -16.32 0.75 -5.06
N ASN A 24 -16.16 2.05 -5.29
CA ASN A 24 -16.56 3.07 -4.33
C ASN A 24 -18.06 3.04 -4.03
N ALA A 25 -18.91 2.84 -5.04
CA ALA A 25 -20.35 2.73 -4.85
C ALA A 25 -20.70 1.51 -3.97
N ILE A 26 -20.11 0.34 -4.24
CA ILE A 26 -20.32 -0.88 -3.44
C ILE A 26 -19.85 -0.66 -2.00
N LEU A 27 -18.62 -0.17 -1.81
CA LEU A 27 -18.09 0.07 -0.47
C LEU A 27 -18.93 1.08 0.31
N THR A 28 -19.43 2.14 -0.34
CA THR A 28 -20.28 3.14 0.30
C THR A 28 -21.64 2.58 0.69
N LEU A 29 -22.28 1.82 -0.21
CA LEU A 29 -23.60 1.23 0.03
C LEU A 29 -23.58 0.19 1.15
N TYR A 30 -22.53 -0.63 1.21
CA TYR A 30 -22.45 -1.75 2.15
C TYR A 30 -21.56 -1.51 3.37
N ALA A 31 -20.99 -0.30 3.56
CA ALA A 31 -20.13 0.01 4.70
C ALA A 31 -20.76 -0.33 6.06
N LYS A 32 -22.06 -0.02 6.24
CA LYS A 32 -22.79 -0.33 7.48
C LYS A 32 -22.99 -1.84 7.65
N SER A 33 -23.45 -2.52 6.61
CA SER A 33 -23.66 -3.98 6.64
C SER A 33 -22.36 -4.75 6.85
N ALA A 34 -21.23 -4.26 6.33
CA ALA A 34 -19.92 -4.85 6.58
C ALA A 34 -19.49 -4.72 8.06
N ALA A 35 -19.87 -3.62 8.72
CA ALA A 35 -19.59 -3.40 10.14
C ALA A 35 -20.43 -4.30 11.07
N ASP A 36 -21.61 -4.75 10.61
CA ASP A 36 -22.50 -5.66 11.36
C ASP A 36 -21.94 -7.10 11.47
N GLY A 37 -20.88 -7.39 10.71
CA GLY A 37 -20.21 -8.68 10.64
C GLY A 37 -20.92 -9.71 9.77
N ALA A 38 -20.30 -10.87 9.60
CA ALA A 38 -20.86 -11.98 8.83
C ALA A 38 -20.53 -13.34 9.46
N THR A 39 -21.27 -14.38 9.09
CA THR A 39 -20.98 -15.76 9.47
C THR A 39 -20.60 -16.56 8.25
N PHE A 40 -19.54 -17.35 8.38
CA PHE A 40 -19.00 -18.21 7.34
C PHE A 40 -18.74 -19.61 7.90
N ILE A 41 -18.74 -20.60 7.02
CA ILE A 41 -18.45 -22.00 7.31
C ILE A 41 -17.10 -22.34 6.69
N ASP A 42 -16.19 -22.89 7.49
CA ASP A 42 -14.95 -23.52 7.02
C ASP A 42 -15.29 -24.91 6.45
N PRO A 43 -15.18 -25.13 5.13
CA PRO A 43 -15.48 -26.43 4.52
C PRO A 43 -14.59 -27.55 5.04
N GLU A 44 -13.37 -27.24 5.50
CA GLU A 44 -12.43 -28.22 6.05
C GLU A 44 -12.72 -28.56 7.51
N GLY A 45 -13.62 -27.81 8.17
CA GLY A 45 -13.98 -28.04 9.58
C GLY A 45 -12.86 -27.75 10.58
N LYS A 46 -11.76 -27.11 10.16
CA LYS A 46 -10.56 -26.89 11.00
C LYS A 46 -10.66 -25.63 11.84
N ARG A 47 -11.43 -24.63 11.41
CA ARG A 47 -11.51 -23.32 12.07
C ARG A 47 -12.84 -23.15 12.80
N ASP A 48 -12.71 -22.71 14.04
CA ASP A 48 -13.81 -22.29 14.90
C ASP A 48 -13.38 -21.05 15.67
N GLY A 49 -13.72 -19.87 15.14
CA GLY A 49 -13.17 -18.62 15.64
C GLY A 49 -13.75 -17.38 14.97
N ILE A 50 -13.05 -16.26 15.13
CA ILE A 50 -13.37 -14.97 14.52
C ILE A 50 -12.20 -14.54 13.64
N LEU A 51 -12.49 -14.09 12.43
CA LEU A 51 -11.56 -13.41 11.55
C LEU A 51 -11.80 -11.90 11.63
N TRP A 52 -10.79 -11.18 12.09
CA TRP A 52 -10.76 -9.74 12.17
C TRP A 52 -10.06 -9.15 10.96
N PHE A 53 -10.66 -8.18 10.30
CA PHE A 53 -10.05 -7.44 9.19
C PHE A 53 -9.74 -6.02 9.63
N LEU A 54 -8.47 -5.64 9.52
CA LEU A 54 -7.97 -4.35 9.95
C LEU A 54 -7.24 -3.66 8.81
N GLU A 55 -7.48 -2.38 8.66
CA GLU A 55 -6.77 -1.50 7.76
C GLU A 55 -5.75 -0.71 8.55
N ALA A 56 -4.47 -0.80 8.17
CA ALA A 56 -3.42 0.00 8.78
C ALA A 56 -2.78 0.90 7.73
N GLU A 57 -2.57 2.16 8.11
CA GLU A 57 -1.95 3.18 7.26
C GLU A 57 -0.60 3.59 7.86
N ILE A 58 0.35 3.86 6.98
CA ILE A 58 1.64 4.47 7.32
C ILE A 58 1.70 5.76 6.53
N LYS A 59 1.99 6.86 7.22
CA LYS A 59 2.13 8.18 6.64
C LYS A 59 3.59 8.60 6.54
N ASP A 60 3.86 9.54 5.65
CA ASP A 60 5.18 10.17 5.52
C ASP A 60 5.29 11.49 6.29
N GLY A 61 6.46 12.13 6.24
CA GLY A 61 6.72 13.42 6.88
C GLY A 61 5.93 14.60 6.33
N LYS A 62 5.16 14.43 5.25
CA LYS A 62 4.20 15.40 4.72
C LYS A 62 2.76 15.12 5.19
N ASN A 63 2.56 14.06 5.97
CA ASN A 63 1.25 13.55 6.40
C ASN A 63 0.44 12.94 5.25
N ASP A 64 1.08 12.62 4.12
CA ASP A 64 0.49 11.86 3.02
C ASP A 64 0.53 10.35 3.34
N ILE A 65 -0.44 9.60 2.81
CA ILE A 65 -0.47 8.14 2.98
C ILE A 65 0.67 7.52 2.16
N ALA A 66 1.71 7.07 2.85
CA ALA A 66 2.88 6.45 2.24
C ALA A 66 2.62 4.98 1.88
N GLY A 67 1.75 4.32 2.64
CA GLY A 67 1.35 2.94 2.43
C GLY A 67 0.10 2.58 3.22
N LYS A 68 -0.65 1.62 2.70
CA LYS A 68 -1.88 1.10 3.29
C LYS A 68 -1.92 -0.41 3.12
N ARG A 69 -2.24 -1.15 4.18
CA ARG A 69 -2.26 -2.62 4.18
C ARG A 69 -3.50 -3.15 4.90
N LEU A 70 -4.12 -4.17 4.32
CA LEU A 70 -5.15 -4.97 4.95
C LEU A 70 -4.48 -6.11 5.73
N PHE A 71 -4.77 -6.19 7.02
CA PHE A 71 -4.40 -7.29 7.90
C PHE A 71 -5.62 -8.14 8.20
N ALA A 72 -5.39 -9.45 8.33
CA ALA A 72 -6.37 -10.38 8.85
C ALA A 72 -5.80 -11.12 10.06
N VAL A 73 -6.54 -11.11 11.16
CA VAL A 73 -6.16 -11.78 12.42
C VAL A 73 -7.24 -12.80 12.76
N TYR A 74 -6.84 -14.05 12.94
CA TYR A 74 -7.70 -15.11 13.40
C TYR A 74 -7.62 -15.23 14.92
N GLN A 75 -8.77 -15.20 15.58
CA GLN A 75 -8.96 -15.45 17.01
C GLN A 75 -9.69 -16.80 17.17
N ASP A 76 -9.04 -17.77 17.80
CA ASP A 76 -9.68 -19.05 18.11
C ASP A 76 -10.62 -18.97 19.35
N ARG A 77 -11.27 -20.07 19.70
CA ARG A 77 -12.12 -20.13 20.92
C ARG A 77 -11.37 -19.91 22.23
N ASN A 78 -10.05 -20.13 22.25
CA ASN A 78 -9.19 -19.92 23.43
C ASN A 78 -8.65 -18.48 23.48
N SER A 79 -9.08 -17.59 22.56
CA SER A 79 -8.59 -16.23 22.40
C SER A 79 -7.10 -16.14 21.98
N THR A 80 -6.55 -17.19 21.38
CA THR A 80 -5.25 -17.15 20.72
C THR A 80 -5.37 -16.35 19.43
N LEU A 81 -4.49 -15.37 19.24
CA LEU A 81 -4.45 -14.53 18.04
C LEU A 81 -3.33 -14.97 17.11
N SER A 82 -3.61 -14.97 15.80
CA SER A 82 -2.63 -15.29 14.77
C SER A 82 -2.90 -14.52 13.48
N PHE A 83 -1.84 -14.08 12.80
CA PHE A 83 -1.98 -13.48 11.47
C PHE A 83 -2.34 -14.54 10.43
N VAL A 84 -3.28 -14.21 9.56
CA VAL A 84 -3.67 -15.03 8.41
C VAL A 84 -3.69 -14.17 7.15
N ASN A 85 -3.65 -14.81 5.99
CA ASN A 85 -3.81 -14.11 4.72
C ASN A 85 -5.26 -13.60 4.61
N PRO A 86 -5.51 -12.31 4.31
CA PRO A 86 -6.86 -11.79 4.11
C PRO A 86 -7.68 -12.53 3.03
N ALA A 87 -7.01 -13.19 2.08
CA ALA A 87 -7.65 -14.03 1.08
C ALA A 87 -8.35 -15.27 1.65
N ILE A 88 -8.13 -15.62 2.92
CA ILE A 88 -8.80 -16.73 3.61
C ILE A 88 -10.33 -16.69 3.47
N LEU A 89 -10.92 -15.50 3.33
CA LEU A 89 -12.37 -15.35 3.17
C LEU A 89 -12.89 -16.08 1.92
N TRP A 90 -12.07 -16.24 0.87
CA TRP A 90 -12.43 -16.95 -0.36
C TRP A 90 -12.51 -18.47 -0.19
N ASP A 91 -11.82 -19.02 0.81
CA ASP A 91 -11.86 -20.46 1.12
C ASP A 91 -13.09 -20.83 1.96
N LEU A 92 -13.80 -19.83 2.48
CA LEU A 92 -14.94 -19.99 3.38
C LEU A 92 -16.27 -19.83 2.65
N LYS A 93 -17.30 -20.54 3.11
CA LYS A 93 -18.65 -20.45 2.56
C LYS A 93 -19.51 -19.48 3.37
N PRO A 94 -20.12 -18.45 2.79
CA PRO A 94 -21.00 -17.55 3.52
C PRO A 94 -22.24 -18.30 4.02
N GLU A 95 -22.62 -18.06 5.27
CA GLU A 95 -23.84 -18.61 5.87
C GLU A 95 -24.82 -17.45 6.11
N ALA A 96 -25.99 -17.53 5.48
CA ALA A 96 -27.01 -16.48 5.56
C ALA A 96 -27.68 -16.43 6.95
N LYS A 97 -27.64 -17.53 7.69
CA LYS A 97 -28.20 -17.59 9.04
C LYS A 97 -27.25 -16.91 10.03
N ARG A 98 -27.71 -15.79 10.58
CA ARG A 98 -27.09 -15.19 11.75
C ARG A 98 -27.30 -16.14 12.94
N LEU A 99 -26.22 -16.71 13.44
CA LEU A 99 -26.27 -17.46 14.70
C LEU A 99 -26.32 -16.45 15.84
N GLU A 100 -27.35 -16.57 16.68
CA GLU A 100 -27.66 -15.55 17.68
C GLU A 100 -26.69 -15.51 18.86
N ASN A 101 -25.81 -16.49 19.03
CA ASN A 101 -24.84 -16.51 20.13
C ASN A 101 -23.50 -17.08 19.68
N SER A 102 -22.48 -16.22 19.59
CA SER A 102 -21.08 -16.65 19.62
C SER A 102 -20.60 -16.52 21.05
N GLU A 103 -20.31 -17.64 21.72
CA GLU A 103 -19.73 -17.66 23.08
C GLU A 103 -18.28 -17.14 23.12
N ILE A 104 -17.72 -16.73 21.98
CA ILE A 104 -16.35 -16.21 21.88
C ILE A 104 -16.32 -14.76 22.34
N ALA A 105 -15.55 -14.48 23.38
CA ALA A 105 -15.29 -13.12 23.84
C ALA A 105 -14.55 -12.32 22.77
N LEU A 106 -15.12 -11.18 22.35
CA LEU A 106 -14.50 -10.30 21.37
C LEU A 106 -13.46 -9.42 22.07
N ASP A 107 -12.18 -9.64 21.79
CA ASP A 107 -11.10 -8.78 22.31
C ASP A 107 -10.52 -7.91 21.20
N LYS A 108 -11.18 -6.79 20.93
CA LYS A 108 -10.76 -5.83 19.90
C LYS A 108 -9.40 -5.20 20.24
N ASP A 109 -9.16 -4.93 21.51
CA ASP A 109 -7.97 -4.22 21.97
C ASP A 109 -6.73 -5.11 21.84
N ALA A 110 -6.84 -6.40 22.15
CA ALA A 110 -5.77 -7.36 21.93
C ALA A 110 -5.44 -7.52 20.44
N VAL A 111 -6.45 -7.55 19.56
CA VAL A 111 -6.25 -7.64 18.11
C VAL A 111 -5.55 -6.39 17.56
N VAL A 112 -5.99 -5.20 17.95
CA VAL A 112 -5.33 -3.94 17.56
C VAL A 112 -3.90 -3.91 18.08
N SER A 113 -3.67 -4.32 19.33
CA SER A 113 -2.34 -4.38 19.95
C SER A 113 -1.39 -5.32 19.20
N LEU A 114 -1.87 -6.49 18.76
CA LEU A 114 -1.09 -7.42 17.94
C LEU A 114 -0.69 -6.78 16.59
N VAL A 115 -1.64 -6.11 15.92
CA VAL A 115 -1.37 -5.44 14.64
C VAL A 115 -0.37 -4.30 14.82
N ILE A 116 -0.45 -3.54 15.90
CA ILE A 116 0.52 -2.47 16.21
C ILE A 116 1.90 -3.05 16.51
N GLY A 117 1.98 -4.05 17.40
CA GLY A 117 3.25 -4.60 17.87
C GLY A 117 4.03 -5.38 16.81
N GLU A 118 3.34 -6.20 16.02
CA GLU A 118 3.99 -7.13 15.08
C GLU A 118 3.72 -6.77 13.61
N GLY A 119 2.47 -6.45 13.27
CA GLY A 119 2.06 -6.24 11.88
C GLY A 119 2.61 -4.94 11.27
N LEU A 120 2.41 -3.83 11.97
CA LEU A 120 2.76 -2.49 11.54
C LEU A 120 4.28 -2.28 11.50
N GLU A 121 5.02 -2.80 12.46
CA GLU A 121 6.47 -2.65 12.51
C GLU A 121 7.15 -3.37 11.34
N ASN A 122 6.71 -4.60 11.02
CA ASN A 122 7.20 -5.33 9.85
C ASN A 122 6.83 -4.62 8.55
N TYR A 123 5.58 -4.14 8.44
CA TYR A 123 5.15 -3.40 7.26
C TYR A 123 5.91 -2.09 7.07
N LYS A 124 6.21 -1.36 8.16
CA LYS A 124 7.02 -0.14 8.14
C LYS A 124 8.42 -0.40 7.61
N LYS A 125 9.07 -1.49 8.04
CA LYS A 125 10.40 -1.87 7.55
C LYS A 125 10.40 -2.14 6.05
N GLU A 126 9.45 -2.96 5.57
CA GLU A 126 9.30 -3.24 4.13
C GLU A 126 9.08 -1.96 3.32
N LEU A 127 8.27 -1.03 3.83
CA LEU A 127 7.98 0.23 3.17
C LEU A 127 9.20 1.17 3.16
N LEU A 128 9.93 1.24 4.28
CA LEU A 128 11.13 2.06 4.42
C LEU A 128 12.21 1.64 3.43
N GLU A 129 12.46 0.34 3.26
CA GLU A 129 13.42 -0.19 2.28
C GLU A 129 13.08 0.20 0.84
N ARG A 130 11.80 0.24 0.49
CA ARG A 130 11.34 0.71 -0.84
C ARG A 130 11.56 2.21 -0.97
N ARG A 131 11.14 2.99 0.03
CA ARG A 131 11.27 4.47 0.03
C ARG A 131 12.72 4.93 0.01
N GLN A 132 13.62 4.22 0.69
CA GLN A 132 15.06 4.52 0.65
C GLN A 132 15.64 4.33 -0.76
N ARG A 133 15.26 3.25 -1.46
CA ARG A 133 15.67 3.03 -2.86
C ARG A 133 15.14 4.13 -3.79
N ASP A 134 13.87 4.50 -3.66
CA ASP A 134 13.28 5.58 -4.45
C ASP A 134 13.96 6.93 -4.18
N ALA A 135 14.27 7.21 -2.91
CA ALA A 135 15.00 8.39 -2.50
C ALA A 135 16.42 8.44 -3.09
N GLU A 136 17.14 7.30 -3.11
CA GLU A 136 18.45 7.21 -3.75
C GLU A 136 18.39 7.50 -5.24
N ILE A 137 17.39 6.98 -5.94
CA ILE A 137 17.16 7.27 -7.36
C ILE A 137 16.90 8.77 -7.57
N LYS A 138 16.02 9.37 -6.76
CA LYS A 138 15.72 10.82 -6.81
C LYS A 138 16.96 11.67 -6.52
N ARG A 139 17.79 11.28 -5.56
CA ARG A 139 19.08 11.97 -5.29
C ARG A 139 20.03 11.84 -6.47
N LYS A 140 20.21 10.63 -6.98
CA LYS A 140 21.15 10.34 -8.08
C LYS A 140 20.79 11.08 -9.36
N TYR A 141 19.51 11.13 -9.74
CA TYR A 141 19.12 11.75 -11.01
C TYR A 141 18.59 13.17 -10.84
N GLY A 142 17.72 13.43 -9.87
CA GLY A 142 17.11 14.73 -9.66
C GLY A 142 18.08 15.77 -9.10
N ILE A 143 18.73 15.46 -7.96
CA ILE A 143 19.63 16.43 -7.31
C ILE A 143 20.88 16.68 -8.15
N ARG A 144 21.50 15.62 -8.72
CA ARG A 144 22.69 15.78 -9.58
C ARG A 144 22.38 16.57 -10.84
N SER A 145 21.21 16.39 -11.45
CA SER A 145 20.80 17.16 -12.62
C SER A 145 20.63 18.64 -12.29
N LEU A 146 19.98 18.97 -11.17
CA LEU A 146 19.85 20.36 -10.70
C LEU A 146 21.22 20.98 -10.38
N GLU A 147 22.12 20.22 -9.77
CA GLU A 147 23.50 20.65 -9.51
C GLU A 147 24.26 20.98 -10.79
N SER A 148 24.15 20.14 -11.81
CA SER A 148 24.73 20.41 -13.13
C SER A 148 24.17 21.69 -13.74
N MET A 149 22.85 21.88 -13.73
CA MET A 149 22.22 23.08 -14.30
C MET A 149 22.60 24.37 -13.56
N ILE A 150 22.77 24.30 -12.24
CA ILE A 150 23.23 25.44 -11.43
C ILE A 150 24.66 25.80 -11.83
N LEU A 151 25.54 24.78 -11.96
CA LEU A 151 26.92 24.99 -12.39
C LEU A 151 26.98 25.60 -13.80
N ASP A 152 26.16 25.13 -14.74
CA ASP A 152 26.09 25.69 -16.09
C ASP A 152 25.66 27.17 -16.09
N SER A 153 24.71 27.54 -15.22
CA SER A 153 24.31 28.93 -15.02
C SER A 153 25.44 29.78 -14.42
N ASP A 154 26.21 29.25 -13.46
CA ASP A 154 27.37 29.92 -12.87
C ASP A 154 28.48 30.18 -13.90
N VAL A 155 28.75 29.21 -14.77
CA VAL A 155 29.70 29.36 -15.88
C VAL A 155 29.24 30.48 -16.81
N LYS A 156 27.96 30.50 -17.22
CA LYS A 156 27.42 31.55 -18.10
C LYS A 156 27.51 32.95 -17.50
N ILE A 157 27.17 33.10 -16.22
CA ILE A 157 27.27 34.38 -15.52
C ILE A 157 28.73 34.85 -15.52
N SER A 158 29.67 33.96 -15.20
CA SER A 158 31.11 34.26 -15.19
C SER A 158 31.64 34.65 -16.58
N GLU A 159 31.17 33.97 -17.63
CA GLU A 159 31.49 34.28 -19.02
C GLU A 159 30.97 35.66 -19.44
N TYR A 160 29.71 35.98 -19.10
CA TYR A 160 29.14 37.30 -19.37
C TYR A 160 29.91 38.42 -18.67
N GLU A 161 30.28 38.22 -17.40
CA GLU A 161 31.07 39.18 -16.65
C GLU A 161 32.47 39.39 -17.27
N THR A 162 33.14 38.30 -17.64
CA THR A 162 34.47 38.34 -18.28
C THR A 162 34.43 39.10 -19.61
N ARG A 163 33.42 38.84 -20.44
CA ARG A 163 33.21 39.51 -21.73
C ARG A 163 32.91 41.00 -21.56
N ARG A 164 32.08 41.34 -20.57
CA ARG A 164 31.79 42.73 -20.20
C ARG A 164 33.06 43.48 -19.78
N MET A 165 33.93 42.86 -18.98
CA MET A 165 35.24 43.45 -18.60
C MET A 165 36.18 43.65 -19.79
N LYS A 166 36.06 42.83 -20.84
CA LYS A 166 36.82 42.96 -22.10
C LYS A 166 36.24 44.01 -23.06
N GLY A 167 35.17 44.71 -22.67
CA GLY A 167 34.56 45.80 -23.44
C GLY A 167 33.43 45.36 -24.37
N GLU A 168 32.95 44.11 -24.29
CA GLU A 168 31.77 43.68 -25.04
C GLU A 168 30.47 44.21 -24.40
N ILE A 169 29.53 44.68 -25.21
CA ILE A 169 28.25 45.20 -24.74
C ILE A 169 27.30 44.02 -24.47
N ILE A 170 27.22 43.62 -23.20
CA ILE A 170 26.25 42.63 -22.73
C ILE A 170 25.17 43.38 -21.92
N PRO A 171 23.88 43.32 -22.32
CA PRO A 171 22.81 43.95 -21.55
C PRO A 171 22.74 43.40 -20.13
N GLU A 172 22.65 44.30 -19.15
CA GLU A 172 22.54 43.94 -17.72
C GLU A 172 21.37 42.98 -17.46
N ALA A 173 20.25 43.17 -18.16
CA ALA A 173 19.07 42.30 -18.06
C ALA A 173 19.38 40.82 -18.39
N THR A 174 20.33 40.54 -19.29
CA THR A 174 20.73 39.17 -19.64
C THR A 174 21.41 38.47 -18.45
N ILE A 175 22.31 39.19 -17.77
CA ILE A 175 23.02 38.67 -16.58
C ILE A 175 22.01 38.44 -15.46
N GLN A 176 21.13 39.43 -15.20
CA GLN A 176 20.10 39.31 -14.17
C GLN A 176 19.12 38.17 -14.41
N ASN A 177 18.75 37.91 -15.67
CA ASN A 177 17.90 36.78 -16.01
C ASN A 177 18.56 35.42 -15.70
N GLU A 178 19.85 35.27 -16.02
CA GLU A 178 20.57 34.03 -15.72
C GLU A 178 20.79 33.85 -14.19
N VAL A 179 21.03 34.95 -13.46
CA VAL A 179 21.07 34.94 -11.98
C VAL A 179 19.74 34.47 -11.38
N ARG A 180 18.60 35.04 -11.83
CA ARG A 180 17.26 34.61 -11.36
C ARG A 180 16.99 33.15 -11.65
N LYS A 181 17.40 32.67 -12.84
CA LYS A 181 17.28 31.27 -13.22
C LYS A 181 18.10 30.36 -12.30
N LYS A 182 19.33 30.75 -11.93
CA LYS A 182 20.14 30.04 -10.95
C LYS A 182 19.43 29.95 -9.60
N GLU A 183 18.92 31.07 -9.09
CA GLU A 183 18.17 31.11 -7.82
C GLU A 183 16.95 30.18 -7.84
N ASP A 184 16.23 30.13 -8.96
CA ASP A 184 15.09 29.21 -9.13
C ASP A 184 15.52 27.74 -9.09
N LEU A 185 16.65 27.40 -9.72
CA LEU A 185 17.21 26.05 -9.67
C LEU A 185 17.65 25.67 -8.26
N GLU A 186 18.26 26.59 -7.51
CA GLU A 186 18.63 26.39 -6.11
C GLU A 186 17.39 26.17 -5.22
N ARG A 187 16.34 26.99 -5.39
CA ARG A 187 15.05 26.80 -4.71
C ARG A 187 14.45 25.42 -5.01
N LYS A 188 14.43 25.02 -6.29
CA LYS A 188 13.95 23.69 -6.71
C LYS A 188 14.77 22.56 -6.08
N LYS A 189 16.10 22.69 -6.02
CA LYS A 189 16.99 21.71 -5.39
C LYS A 189 16.72 21.57 -3.90
N GLN A 190 16.59 22.69 -3.18
CA GLN A 190 16.27 22.67 -1.75
C GLN A 190 14.90 22.03 -1.50
N ARG A 191 13.90 22.38 -2.32
CA ARG A 191 12.56 21.78 -2.24
C ARG A 191 12.63 20.26 -2.45
N LEU A 192 13.29 19.80 -3.51
CA LEU A 192 13.44 18.37 -3.79
C LEU A 192 14.16 17.63 -2.65
N ARG A 193 15.18 18.24 -2.02
CA ARG A 193 15.85 17.63 -0.85
C ARG A 193 14.89 17.42 0.32
N ARG A 194 14.12 18.46 0.67
CA ARG A 194 13.12 18.39 1.75
C ARG A 194 12.02 17.36 1.43
N GLU A 195 11.59 17.29 0.17
CA GLU A 195 10.61 16.30 -0.27
C GLU A 195 11.14 14.87 -0.10
N ILE A 196 12.38 14.60 -0.53
CA ILE A 196 13.01 13.29 -0.37
C ILE A 196 13.16 12.92 1.11
N GLU A 197 13.57 13.86 1.96
CA GLU A 197 13.68 13.62 3.40
C GLU A 197 12.31 13.30 4.02
N ALA A 198 11.29 14.09 3.71
CA ALA A 198 9.95 13.87 4.24
C ALA A 198 9.37 12.50 3.83
N GLU A 199 9.60 12.05 2.60
CA GLU A 199 9.12 10.75 2.09
C GLU A 199 9.74 9.53 2.81
N ILE A 200 10.90 9.68 3.45
CA ILE A 200 11.56 8.60 4.22
C ILE A 200 11.07 8.57 5.68
N HIS A 201 10.55 9.69 6.19
CA HIS A 201 10.05 9.77 7.55
C HIS A 201 8.69 9.09 7.65
N LEU A 202 8.68 7.80 7.97
CA LEU A 202 7.48 7.00 8.07
C LEU A 202 7.00 6.87 9.52
N TYR A 203 5.72 7.11 9.74
CA TYR A 203 5.05 6.82 11.01
C TYR A 203 3.71 6.12 10.80
N PRO A 204 3.40 5.10 11.61
CA PRO A 204 2.11 4.42 11.53
C PRO A 204 1.01 5.30 12.12
N THR A 205 -0.22 5.08 11.66
CA THR A 205 -1.44 5.55 12.33
C THR A 205 -2.16 4.36 12.97
N ASP A 206 -3.13 4.66 13.83
CA ASP A 206 -3.93 3.62 14.49
C ASP A 206 -4.66 2.74 13.46
N PRO A 207 -4.56 1.41 13.57
CA PRO A 207 -5.32 0.50 12.73
C PRO A 207 -6.82 0.67 12.91
N ARG A 208 -7.55 0.65 11.79
CA ARG A 208 -9.01 0.68 11.77
C ARG A 208 -9.57 -0.71 11.53
N ILE A 209 -10.37 -1.21 12.46
CA ILE A 209 -11.14 -2.45 12.24
C ILE A 209 -12.20 -2.16 11.17
N LEU A 210 -12.14 -2.89 10.06
CA LEU A 210 -13.11 -2.82 8.98
C LEU A 210 -14.34 -3.70 9.25
N GLY A 211 -14.11 -4.85 9.89
CA GLY A 211 -15.17 -5.80 10.21
C GLY A 211 -14.63 -7.07 10.85
N ALA A 212 -15.55 -7.91 11.31
CA ALA A 212 -15.25 -9.21 11.89
C ALA A 212 -16.19 -10.27 11.32
N VAL A 213 -15.65 -11.47 11.12
CA VAL A 213 -16.38 -12.61 10.53
C VAL A 213 -16.31 -13.79 11.48
N ARG A 214 -17.45 -14.36 11.85
CA ARG A 214 -17.52 -15.61 12.61
C ARG A 214 -17.31 -16.79 11.66
N VAL A 215 -16.34 -17.64 11.94
CA VAL A 215 -16.02 -18.84 11.13
C VAL A 215 -16.34 -20.09 11.90
N LEU A 216 -17.30 -20.88 11.42
CA LEU A 216 -17.74 -22.12 12.06
C LEU A 216 -17.19 -23.34 11.32
N PRO A 217 -16.91 -24.43 12.03
CA PRO A 217 -16.47 -25.65 11.38
C PRO A 217 -17.63 -26.27 10.60
N GLY A 218 -17.43 -26.50 9.30
CA GLY A 218 -18.35 -27.23 8.46
C GLY A 218 -18.34 -28.73 8.74
N LYS A 219 -19.43 -29.41 8.35
CA LYS A 219 -19.47 -30.88 8.34
C LYS A 219 -18.67 -31.38 7.14
N VAL A 220 -17.47 -31.86 7.40
CA VAL A 220 -16.61 -32.48 6.39
C VAL A 220 -17.31 -33.74 5.88
N HIS A 221 -17.66 -33.77 4.58
CA HIS A 221 -18.12 -35.00 3.94
C HIS A 221 -16.88 -35.84 3.67
N GLY A 222 -16.87 -37.09 4.17
CA GLY A 222 -15.67 -37.92 4.38
C GLY A 222 -14.79 -38.22 3.16
N ASP A 223 -15.17 -37.81 1.95
CA ASP A 223 -14.46 -38.13 0.72
C ASP A 223 -13.52 -37.01 0.21
N MET A 224 -13.53 -35.81 0.81
CA MET A 224 -12.69 -34.67 0.39
C MET A 224 -12.02 -33.96 1.57
N VAL A 225 -11.26 -34.71 2.38
CA VAL A 225 -10.36 -34.14 3.39
C VAL A 225 -9.02 -33.80 2.72
N SER A 226 -8.57 -32.55 2.82
CA SER A 226 -7.20 -32.19 2.44
C SER A 226 -6.22 -32.89 3.39
N ASP A 227 -5.44 -33.81 2.83
CA ASP A 227 -4.36 -34.52 3.49
C ASP A 227 -3.02 -34.02 2.93
N LYS A 228 -2.21 -33.41 3.80
CA LYS A 228 -0.91 -32.83 3.43
C LYS A 228 0.05 -33.87 2.85
N GLU A 229 -0.06 -35.14 3.26
CA GLU A 229 0.80 -36.19 2.70
C GLU A 229 0.39 -36.53 1.26
N ILE A 230 -0.91 -36.61 0.99
CA ILE A 230 -1.45 -36.88 -0.36
C ILE A 230 -1.13 -35.74 -1.31
N GLU A 231 -1.29 -34.48 -0.87
CA GLU A 231 -0.94 -33.29 -1.67
C GLU A 231 0.56 -33.24 -2.00
N HIS A 232 1.41 -33.56 -1.02
CA HIS A 232 2.86 -33.58 -1.22
C HIS A 232 3.30 -34.70 -2.18
N VAL A 233 2.64 -35.86 -2.13
CA VAL A 233 2.87 -36.94 -3.11
C VAL A 233 2.40 -36.53 -4.50
N GLY A 234 1.22 -35.93 -4.62
CA GLY A 234 0.68 -35.44 -5.90
C GLY A 234 1.56 -34.36 -6.54
N MET A 235 2.11 -33.45 -5.75
CA MET A 235 3.00 -32.38 -6.22
C MET A 235 4.35 -32.91 -6.71
N LYS A 236 4.88 -33.97 -6.08
CA LYS A 236 6.07 -34.67 -6.59
C LYS A 236 5.82 -35.31 -7.96
N ILE A 237 4.67 -35.95 -8.14
CA ILE A 237 4.31 -36.64 -9.40
C ILE A 237 4.07 -35.63 -10.53
N ALA A 238 3.50 -34.45 -10.25
CA ALA A 238 3.25 -33.42 -11.27
C ALA A 238 4.50 -32.63 -11.69
N MET A 239 5.60 -32.76 -10.95
CA MET A 239 6.88 -32.10 -11.23
C MET A 239 7.89 -33.01 -11.95
N GLU A 240 7.56 -34.28 -12.17
CA GLU A 240 8.25 -35.19 -13.11
C GLU A 240 7.74 -34.99 -14.55
#